data_AF-A0A7D4KTT0-F1
#
_entry.id   AF-A0A7D4KTT0-F1
#
_cell.length_a   1.000
_cell.length_b   1.000
_cell.length_c   1.000
_cell.angle_alpha   90.00
_cell.angle_beta   90.00
_cell.angle_gamma   90.00
#
_symmetry.space_group_name_H-M   'P 1'
#
loop_
_entity.id
_entity.type
_entity.pdbx_description
1 polymer ?
#
loop_
_entity_poly.entity_id
_entity_poly.type
_entity_poly.pdbx_seq_one_letter_code
_entity_poly.pdbx_strand_id
1 'polypeptide(L)'
;MNAYANLHIVAGKTIAVKGKASKADFTIEPDEDDVCDKSYKVYNAHFNGVSVQYSTYAYADVLYLTINKEDYHINDYDGACDSHIKNLRHQYKKTKTGEILTLTCTKDIPLFSDNSNRRVILKKGSVLTFNVKK
;
A
#
# COMPACT_ATOMS: atom_id res chain seq x y z
N MET A 1 3.01 13.63 6.75
CA MET A 1 2.61 13.25 5.37
C MET A 1 1.13 13.55 5.16
N ASN A 2 0.63 13.62 3.92
CA ASN A 2 -0.81 13.48 3.64
C ASN A 2 -1.04 12.26 2.73
N ALA A 3 -2.16 11.58 2.88
CA ALA A 3 -2.57 10.51 1.97
C ALA A 3 -4.00 10.72 1.46
N TYR A 4 -4.27 10.27 0.25
CA TYR A 4 -5.56 10.37 -0.43
C TYR A 4 -5.91 9.05 -1.11
N ALA A 5 -7.19 8.71 -1.10
CA ALA A 5 -7.70 7.48 -1.68
C ALA A 5 -8.88 7.73 -2.63
N ASN A 6 -8.96 6.87 -3.64
CA ASN A 6 -10.18 6.50 -4.33
C ASN A 6 -10.14 4.97 -4.50
N LEU A 7 -10.50 4.23 -3.45
CA LEU A 7 -10.44 2.77 -3.41
C LEU A 7 -11.83 2.16 -3.56
N HIS A 8 -11.91 1.12 -4.37
CA HIS A 8 -13.08 0.28 -4.53
C HIS A 8 -12.72 -1.14 -4.09
N ILE A 9 -13.24 -1.55 -2.93
CA ILE A 9 -12.87 -2.80 -2.26
C ILE A 9 -14.09 -3.72 -2.24
N VAL A 10 -13.92 -5.00 -2.54
CA VAL A 10 -14.95 -6.03 -2.40
C VAL A 10 -14.53 -6.99 -1.29
N ALA A 11 -15.28 -6.99 -0.18
CA ALA A 11 -15.04 -7.79 1.02
C ALA A 11 -16.37 -8.34 1.55
N GLY A 12 -16.97 -9.29 0.81
CA GLY A 12 -18.36 -9.74 1.00
C GLY A 12 -19.42 -8.69 0.58
N LYS A 13 -19.12 -7.40 0.79
CA LYS A 13 -19.84 -6.22 0.29
C LYS A 13 -18.85 -5.22 -0.32
N THR A 14 -19.37 -4.28 -1.09
CA THR A 14 -18.58 -3.18 -1.66
C THR A 14 -18.29 -2.13 -0.60
N ILE A 15 -17.03 -1.72 -0.47
CA ILE A 15 -16.55 -0.63 0.38
C ILE A 15 -15.88 0.39 -0.55
N ALA A 16 -16.32 1.64 -0.46
CA ALA A 16 -15.71 2.74 -1.20
C ALA A 16 -15.01 3.68 -0.22
N VAL A 17 -13.72 3.94 -0.46
CA VAL A 17 -12.92 4.88 0.34
C VAL A 17 -12.53 6.04 -0.56
N LYS A 18 -12.97 7.25 -0.23
CA LYS A 18 -12.70 8.45 -1.03
C LYS A 18 -12.24 9.61 -0.18
N GLY A 19 -11.23 10.32 -0.65
CA GLY A 19 -10.77 11.57 -0.06
C GLY A 19 -9.51 11.41 0.77
N LYS A 20 -9.31 12.33 1.71
CA LYS A 20 -8.09 12.43 2.52
C LYS A 20 -8.14 11.46 3.70
N ALA A 21 -7.00 10.84 4.01
CA ALA A 21 -6.81 10.06 5.23
C ALA A 21 -6.95 10.95 6.48
N SER A 22 -7.52 10.40 7.56
CA SER A 22 -7.60 11.09 8.86
C SER A 22 -6.24 11.16 9.53
N LYS A 23 -5.39 10.14 9.33
CA LYS A 23 -4.01 10.08 9.78
C LYS A 23 -3.15 9.43 8.69
N ALA A 24 -1.93 9.94 8.51
CA ALA A 24 -0.98 9.36 7.59
C ALA A 24 0.47 9.65 8.03
N ASP A 25 1.30 8.63 8.04
CA ASP A 25 2.71 8.70 8.42
C ASP A 25 3.61 7.93 7.44
N PHE A 26 4.88 8.32 7.43
CA PHE A 26 5.90 7.77 6.56
C PHE A 26 7.15 7.52 7.41
N THR A 27 7.65 6.30 7.38
CA THR A 27 8.88 5.91 8.07
C THR A 27 9.86 5.28 7.06
N ILE A 28 11.15 5.46 7.35
CA ILE A 28 12.23 4.75 6.67
C ILE A 28 12.91 3.92 7.76
N GLU A 29 12.88 2.61 7.59
CA GLU A 29 13.44 1.65 8.54
C GLU A 29 14.68 1.02 7.90
N PRO A 30 15.88 1.22 8.49
CA PRO A 30 17.08 0.54 8.04
C PRO A 30 16.91 -0.98 8.11
N ASP A 31 17.49 -1.69 7.14
CA ASP A 31 17.64 -3.13 7.23
C ASP A 31 18.87 -3.45 8.09
N GLU A 32 18.65 -4.02 9.28
CA GLU A 32 19.73 -4.36 10.21
C GLU A 32 20.58 -5.52 9.71
N ASP A 33 20.00 -6.39 8.88
CA ASP A 33 20.65 -7.59 8.34
C ASP A 33 21.38 -7.31 7.01
N ASP A 34 21.25 -6.10 6.46
CA ASP A 34 21.88 -5.62 5.23
C ASP A 34 21.69 -6.58 4.03
N VAL A 35 20.52 -7.23 3.94
CA VAL A 35 20.29 -8.32 2.96
C VAL A 35 20.40 -7.81 1.53
N CYS A 36 19.93 -6.58 1.28
CA CYS A 36 19.99 -5.91 -0.03
C CYS A 36 20.68 -4.55 -0.02
N ASP A 37 21.35 -4.16 1.07
CA ASP A 37 21.86 -2.79 1.30
C ASP A 37 20.78 -1.71 1.05
N LYS A 38 19.55 -1.97 1.50
CA LYS A 38 18.38 -1.09 1.31
C LYS A 38 17.61 -0.90 2.61
N SER A 39 16.80 0.15 2.65
CA SER A 39 15.85 0.40 3.74
C SER A 39 14.42 0.12 3.30
N TYR A 40 13.59 -0.24 4.26
CA TYR A 40 12.15 -0.29 4.09
C TYR A 40 11.61 1.14 4.07
N LYS A 41 10.75 1.44 3.10
CA LYS A 41 9.95 2.67 3.09
C LYS A 41 8.52 2.29 3.39
N VAL A 42 7.99 2.72 4.53
CA VAL A 42 6.66 2.33 5.00
C VAL A 42 5.74 3.54 4.97
N TYR A 43 4.62 3.38 4.28
CA TYR A 43 3.59 4.39 4.09
C TYR A 43 2.30 3.92 4.77
N ASN A 44 1.90 4.58 5.85
CA ASN A 44 0.65 4.27 6.55
C ASN A 44 -0.40 5.35 6.29
N ALA A 45 -1.65 4.92 6.09
CA ALA A 45 -2.80 5.81 5.96
C ALA A 45 -4.05 5.20 6.58
N HIS A 46 -4.74 5.99 7.40
CA HIS A 46 -6.00 5.60 8.01
C HIS A 46 -7.16 6.37 7.38
N PHE A 47 -8.13 5.65 6.85
CA PHE A 47 -9.39 6.17 6.34
C PHE A 47 -10.55 5.68 7.21
N ASN A 48 -11.76 6.19 6.98
CA ASN A 48 -12.93 5.73 7.72
C ASN A 48 -13.20 4.24 7.45
N GLY A 49 -12.90 3.38 8.42
CA GLY A 49 -13.13 1.93 8.37
C GLY A 49 -12.08 1.10 7.61
N VAL A 50 -11.04 1.73 7.04
CA VAL A 50 -9.97 1.03 6.31
C VAL A 50 -8.63 1.66 6.66
N SER A 51 -7.68 0.85 7.13
CA SER A 51 -6.28 1.25 7.23
C SER A 51 -5.49 0.61 6.11
N VAL A 52 -4.51 1.35 5.58
CA VAL A 52 -3.62 0.91 4.52
C VAL A 52 -2.19 1.05 5.01
N GLN A 53 -1.39 0.00 4.84
CA GLN A 53 0.06 0.07 4.90
C GLN A 53 0.60 -0.41 3.56
N TYR A 54 1.43 0.40 2.94
CA TYR A 54 2.20 0.02 1.76
C TYR A 54 3.67 0.17 2.10
N SER A 55 4.49 -0.83 1.81
CA SER A 55 5.93 -0.68 1.96
C SER A 55 6.70 -1.22 0.76
N THR A 56 7.90 -0.67 0.58
CA THR A 56 8.85 -1.11 -0.44
C THR A 56 10.17 -1.47 0.21
N TYR A 57 10.81 -2.51 -0.33
CA TYR A 57 12.17 -2.91 -0.01
C TYR A 57 12.85 -3.37 -1.31
N ALA A 58 13.99 -2.76 -1.63
CA ALA A 58 14.60 -2.88 -2.96
C ALA A 58 13.59 -2.59 -4.10
N TYR A 59 13.25 -3.58 -4.92
CA TYR A 59 12.23 -3.49 -5.98
C TYR A 59 10.94 -4.25 -5.66
N ALA A 60 10.85 -4.82 -4.46
CA ALA A 60 9.66 -5.50 -4.01
C ALA A 60 8.81 -4.63 -3.11
N ASP A 61 7.53 -5.00 -2.99
CA ASP A 61 6.56 -4.29 -2.21
C ASP A 61 5.51 -5.20 -1.58
N VAL A 62 4.87 -4.66 -0.54
CA VAL A 62 3.78 -5.30 0.18
C VAL A 62 2.69 -4.28 0.42
N LEU A 63 1.45 -4.75 0.36
CA LEU A 63 0.26 -3.94 0.61
C LEU A 63 -0.64 -4.66 1.61
N TYR A 64 -0.89 -4.02 2.74
CA TYR A 64 -1.85 -4.43 3.76
C TYR A 64 -3.09 -3.54 3.74
N LEU A 65 -4.25 -4.17 3.92
CA LEU A 65 -5.52 -3.53 4.23
C LEU A 65 -6.05 -4.10 5.54
N THR A 66 -6.28 -3.25 6.53
CA THR A 66 -7.02 -3.63 7.75
C THR A 66 -8.45 -3.17 7.62
N ILE A 67 -9.39 -4.12 7.62
CA ILE A 67 -10.84 -3.86 7.50
C ILE A 67 -11.54 -4.64 8.62
N ASN A 68 -12.34 -3.97 9.45
CA ASN A 68 -13.03 -4.59 10.58
C ASN A 68 -12.10 -5.39 11.52
N LYS A 69 -10.87 -4.92 11.75
CA LYS A 69 -9.82 -5.58 12.56
C LYS A 69 -9.28 -6.89 11.97
N GLU A 70 -9.56 -7.17 10.71
CA GLU A 70 -8.96 -8.28 9.96
C GLU A 70 -7.99 -7.70 8.93
N ASP A 71 -6.79 -8.27 8.88
CA ASP A 71 -5.74 -7.88 7.96
C ASP A 71 -5.78 -8.75 6.70
N TYR A 72 -5.63 -8.08 5.57
CA TYR A 72 -5.54 -8.68 4.24
C TYR A 72 -4.32 -8.12 3.53
N HIS A 73 -3.52 -8.98 2.91
CA HIS A 73 -2.31 -8.52 2.26
C HIS A 73 -2.01 -9.22 0.93
N ILE A 74 -1.11 -8.60 0.19
CA ILE A 74 -0.37 -9.21 -0.92
C ILE A 74 1.08 -8.79 -0.75
N ASN A 75 1.99 -9.74 -0.88
CA ASN A 75 3.40 -9.59 -0.56
C ASN A 75 4.25 -10.18 -1.69
N ASP A 76 5.07 -9.34 -2.32
CA ASP A 76 6.06 -9.77 -3.31
C ASP A 76 7.50 -9.74 -2.73
N TYR A 77 7.67 -9.60 -1.40
CA TYR A 77 8.95 -9.88 -0.75
C TYR A 77 9.28 -11.37 -0.86
N ASP A 78 10.26 -11.68 -1.70
CA ASP A 78 10.87 -12.99 -1.85
C ASP A 78 12.39 -12.90 -1.63
N GLY A 79 13.12 -14.00 -1.86
CA GLY A 79 14.57 -14.00 -1.66
C GLY A 79 15.35 -13.08 -2.63
N ALA A 80 14.74 -12.64 -3.75
CA ALA A 80 15.38 -11.76 -4.72
C ALA A 80 14.99 -10.29 -4.55
N CYS A 81 13.78 -10.03 -4.02
CA CYS A 81 13.20 -8.70 -3.84
C CYS A 81 13.28 -7.82 -5.10
N ASP A 82 13.08 -8.43 -6.28
CA ASP A 82 13.33 -7.83 -7.60
C ASP A 82 12.03 -7.53 -8.39
N SER A 83 10.86 -7.74 -7.78
CA SER A 83 9.57 -7.60 -8.47
C SER A 83 8.50 -6.88 -7.65
N HIS A 84 7.74 -6.02 -8.32
CA HIS A 84 6.60 -5.30 -7.75
C HIS A 84 5.30 -6.11 -7.85
N ILE A 85 4.38 -5.88 -6.89
CA ILE A 85 3.01 -6.39 -6.89
C ILE A 85 2.41 -6.27 -8.29
N LYS A 86 2.12 -7.43 -8.86
CA LYS A 86 1.55 -7.53 -10.19
C LYS A 86 0.25 -6.72 -10.30
N ASN A 87 0.19 -5.90 -11.34
CA ASN A 87 -0.91 -4.98 -11.66
C ASN A 87 -1.03 -3.74 -10.75
N LEU A 88 -0.12 -3.52 -9.80
CA LEU A 88 0.00 -2.26 -9.08
C LEU A 88 1.01 -1.36 -9.80
N ARG A 89 0.54 -0.26 -10.38
CA ARG A 89 1.43 0.69 -11.07
C ARG A 89 1.89 1.77 -10.11
N HIS A 90 3.21 1.90 -9.98
CA HIS A 90 3.90 2.94 -9.24
C HIS A 90 4.14 4.18 -10.10
N GLN A 91 3.83 5.36 -9.59
CA GLN A 91 4.21 6.64 -10.19
C GLN A 91 4.82 7.55 -9.12
N TYR A 92 6.10 7.85 -9.29
CA TYR A 92 6.83 8.77 -8.42
C TYR A 92 6.96 10.13 -9.08
N LYS A 93 6.63 11.18 -8.33
CA LYS A 93 6.83 12.56 -8.75
C LYS A 93 7.55 13.34 -7.66
N LYS A 94 8.76 13.80 -7.98
CA LYS A 94 9.50 14.74 -7.13
C LYS A 94 8.78 16.09 -7.13
N THR A 95 8.69 16.71 -5.96
CA THR A 95 8.16 18.06 -5.78
C THR A 95 9.23 18.96 -5.16
N LYS A 96 8.99 20.27 -5.11
CA LYS A 96 9.89 21.22 -4.43
C LYS A 96 10.07 20.90 -2.94
N THR A 97 9.05 20.29 -2.33
CA THR A 97 8.95 20.09 -0.87
C THR A 97 8.98 18.62 -0.44
N GLY A 98 9.24 17.68 -1.35
CA GLY A 98 9.21 16.24 -1.05
C GLY A 98 8.87 15.38 -2.27
N GLU A 99 8.10 14.31 -2.06
CA GLU A 99 7.71 13.37 -3.12
C GLU A 99 6.22 13.03 -3.07
N ILE A 100 5.68 12.67 -4.23
CA ILE A 100 4.36 12.10 -4.37
C ILE A 100 4.51 10.70 -4.95
N LEU A 101 3.99 9.71 -4.24
CA LEU A 101 3.80 8.34 -4.73
C LEU A 101 2.32 8.14 -5.05
N THR A 102 2.02 7.72 -6.28
CA THR A 102 0.67 7.29 -6.66
C THR A 102 0.69 5.82 -7.06
N LEU A 103 -0.15 5.03 -6.39
CA LEU A 103 -0.40 3.62 -6.66
C LEU A 103 -1.71 3.50 -7.44
N THR A 104 -1.71 2.81 -8.57
CA THR A 104 -2.93 2.56 -9.36
C THR A 104 -3.11 1.07 -9.60
N CYS A 105 -4.25 0.52 -9.22
CA CYS A 105 -4.64 -0.84 -9.58
C CYS A 105 -5.01 -0.88 -11.08
N THR A 106 -4.15 -1.46 -11.90
CA THR A 106 -4.37 -1.56 -13.37
C THR A 106 -5.28 -2.72 -13.76
N LYS A 107 -5.38 -3.72 -12.88
CA LYS A 107 -6.38 -4.81 -12.88
C LYS A 107 -6.88 -5.01 -11.44
N ASP A 108 -7.80 -5.94 -11.26
CA ASP A 108 -8.19 -6.38 -9.93
C ASP A 108 -7.02 -7.07 -9.23
N ILE A 109 -6.82 -6.74 -7.95
CA ILE A 109 -5.76 -7.30 -7.11
C ILE A 109 -6.44 -7.99 -5.92
N PRO A 110 -6.29 -9.32 -5.76
CA PRO A 110 -6.73 -10.02 -4.56
C PRO A 110 -5.73 -9.80 -3.42
N LEU A 111 -6.25 -9.65 -2.21
CA LEU A 111 -5.48 -9.66 -0.96
C LEU A 111 -6.06 -10.74 -0.05
N PHE A 112 -5.20 -11.41 0.71
CA PHE A 112 -5.52 -12.63 1.45
C PHE A 112 -5.33 -12.40 2.95
N SER A 113 -6.16 -13.05 3.76
CA SER A 113 -5.95 -13.08 5.20
C SER A 113 -5.10 -14.29 5.59
N ASP A 114 -4.18 -14.12 6.53
CA ASP A 114 -3.46 -15.26 7.14
C ASP A 114 -4.33 -16.03 8.14
N ASN A 115 -5.26 -15.31 8.75
CA ASN A 115 -6.08 -15.83 9.86
C ASN A 115 -7.37 -16.49 9.37
N SER A 116 -7.69 -16.39 8.07
CA SER A 116 -8.91 -16.94 7.51
C SER A 116 -8.78 -17.22 6.01
N ASN A 117 -9.66 -18.08 5.47
CA ASN A 117 -9.75 -18.32 4.02
C ASN A 117 -10.46 -17.17 3.27
N ARG A 118 -10.59 -16.00 3.88
CA ARG A 118 -11.24 -14.84 3.25
C ARG A 118 -10.24 -14.09 2.38
N ARG A 119 -10.80 -13.45 1.36
CA ARG A 119 -10.06 -12.54 0.48
C ARG A 119 -10.84 -11.25 0.29
N VAL A 120 -10.11 -10.19 0.04
CA VAL A 120 -10.67 -8.92 -0.45
C VAL A 120 -10.10 -8.64 -1.83
N ILE A 121 -10.85 -7.90 -2.64
CA ILE A 121 -10.41 -7.51 -3.98
C ILE A 121 -10.34 -6.00 -4.05
N LEU A 122 -9.15 -5.46 -4.29
CA LEU A 122 -8.99 -4.09 -4.77
C LEU A 122 -9.32 -4.07 -6.26
N LYS A 123 -10.36 -3.33 -6.62
CA LYS A 123 -10.82 -3.28 -8.01
C LYS A 123 -9.91 -2.41 -8.87
N LYS A 124 -9.81 -2.78 -10.15
CA LYS A 124 -9.21 -1.95 -11.19
C LYS A 124 -9.68 -0.49 -11.08
N GLY A 125 -8.75 0.44 -11.22
CA GLY A 125 -9.01 1.87 -11.10
C GLY A 125 -8.95 2.42 -9.67
N SER A 126 -8.77 1.56 -8.66
CA SER A 126 -8.44 2.01 -7.31
C SER A 126 -7.11 2.77 -7.29
N VAL A 127 -7.08 3.91 -6.61
CA VAL A 127 -5.91 4.80 -6.53
C VAL A 127 -5.62 5.16 -5.08
N LEU A 128 -4.35 5.09 -4.70
CA LEU A 128 -3.82 5.60 -3.45
C LEU A 128 -2.68 6.58 -3.73
N THR A 129 -2.69 7.74 -3.08
CA THR A 129 -1.67 8.77 -3.26
C THR A 129 -1.10 9.17 -1.91
N PHE A 130 0.22 9.07 -1.78
CA PHE A 130 0.98 9.56 -0.63
C PHE A 130 1.75 10.80 -1.02
N ASN A 131 1.65 11.86 -0.22
CA ASN A 131 2.38 13.11 -0.38
C ASN A 131 3.30 13.29 0.84
N VAL A 132 4.54 12.83 0.67
CA VAL A 132 5.60 12.90 1.67
C VAL A 132 6.25 14.28 1.55
N LYS A 133 6.29 15.01 2.68
CA LYS A 133 7.00 16.28 2.79
C LYS A 133 8.34 16.02 3.47
N LYS A 134 9.39 16.70 3.02
CA LYS A 134 10.66 16.81 3.73
C LYS A 134 10.52 17.68 4.97
#